data_AF-A0A7V2INH5-F1
#
_entry.id   AF-A0A7V2INH5-F1
#
_cell.length_a   1.000
_cell.length_b   1.000
_cell.length_c   1.000
_cell.angle_alpha   90.00
_cell.angle_beta   90.00
_cell.angle_gamma   90.00
#
_symmetry.space_group_name_H-M   'P 1'
#
loop_
_entity.id
_entity.type
_entity.pdbx_description
1 polymer ?
#
loop_
_entity_poly.entity_id
_entity_poly.type
_entity_poly.pdbx_seq_one_letter_code
_entity_poly.pdbx_strand_id
1 'polypeptide(L)'
;MQGHDPGSTVYYKNIRVKPLDPDPALRGQWVDLFDGKTLNGWTQLNGTAKYAVEDGVIVGTAVQGSPNSFLCTDTFYGDFLLEFEVKVDSSLNSGVQVRSNSYRGYQNGRVHGYQVEIAT
;
A
#
# COMPACT_ATOMS: atom_id res chain seq x y z
N MET A 1 -7.53 1.97 1.42
CA MET A 1 -8.33 2.53 2.53
C MET A 1 -9.72 2.91 2.05
N GLN A 2 -10.76 2.48 2.75
CA GLN A 2 -12.15 2.81 2.42
C GLN A 2 -12.62 4.04 3.23
N GLY A 3 -13.21 5.03 2.57
CA GLY A 3 -13.53 6.35 3.16
C GLY A 3 -14.78 6.41 4.02
N HIS A 4 -15.19 5.30 4.64
CA HIS A 4 -16.44 5.22 5.41
C HIS A 4 -16.33 5.85 6.81
N ASP A 5 -15.11 5.97 7.36
CA ASP A 5 -14.88 6.44 8.73
C ASP A 5 -13.86 7.59 8.75
N PRO A 6 -14.32 8.86 8.63
CA PRO A 6 -13.44 10.03 8.48
C PRO A 6 -12.45 10.19 9.63
N GLY A 7 -11.19 10.49 9.31
CA GLY A 7 -10.14 10.70 10.32
C GLY A 7 -9.55 9.42 10.91
N SER A 8 -10.11 8.25 10.61
CA SER A 8 -9.52 6.98 11.02
C SER A 8 -8.18 6.76 10.33
N THR A 9 -7.26 6.11 11.04
CA THR A 9 -5.88 5.93 10.64
C THR A 9 -5.49 4.47 10.50
N VAL A 10 -4.54 4.23 9.58
CA VAL A 10 -3.81 2.97 9.45
C VAL A 10 -2.32 3.28 9.44
N TYR A 11 -1.56 2.41 10.08
CA TYR A 11 -0.13 2.54 10.30
C TYR A 11 0.56 1.33 9.66
N TYR A 12 1.59 1.57 8.85
CA TYR A 12 2.42 0.51 8.28
C TYR A 12 3.89 0.75 8.59
N LYS A 13 4.60 -0.33 8.96
CA LYS A 13 6.03 -0.31 9.28
C LYS A 13 6.73 -1.58 8.76
N ASN A 14 8.05 -1.53 8.64
CA ASN A 14 8.89 -2.69 8.29
C ASN A 14 8.42 -3.39 7.00
N ILE A 15 8.03 -2.59 6.00
CA ILE A 15 7.52 -3.08 4.72
C ILE A 15 8.69 -3.52 3.86
N ARG A 16 8.80 -4.82 3.60
CA ARG A 16 9.90 -5.40 2.82
C ARG A 16 9.42 -6.49 1.89
N VAL A 17 10.07 -6.59 0.74
CA VAL A 17 9.79 -7.60 -0.28
C VAL A 17 11.04 -8.42 -0.58
N LYS A 18 10.86 -9.71 -0.83
CA LYS A 18 11.89 -10.59 -1.33
C LYS A 18 11.43 -11.18 -2.66
N PRO A 19 11.88 -10.64 -3.80
CA PRO A 19 11.59 -11.21 -5.11
C PRO A 19 12.12 -12.65 -5.23
N LEU A 20 11.27 -13.53 -5.75
CA LEU A 20 11.58 -14.93 -6.04
C LEU A 20 11.73 -15.19 -7.55
N ASP A 21 11.23 -14.26 -8.36
CA ASP A 21 11.39 -14.24 -9.81
C ASP A 21 12.87 -14.21 -10.25
N PRO A 22 13.17 -14.57 -11.52
CA PRO A 22 14.52 -14.89 -11.94
C PRO A 22 15.46 -13.68 -12.14
N ASP A 23 15.04 -12.44 -11.85
CA ASP A 23 15.94 -11.28 -11.94
C ASP A 23 17.17 -11.48 -11.03
N PRO A 24 18.36 -11.71 -11.60
CA PRO A 24 19.54 -12.07 -10.83
C PRO A 24 19.98 -10.97 -9.84
N ALA A 25 19.60 -9.71 -10.09
CA ALA A 25 20.06 -8.58 -9.27
C ALA A 25 19.40 -8.55 -7.88
N LEU A 26 18.18 -9.06 -7.74
CA LEU A 26 17.38 -8.95 -6.52
C LEU A 26 16.91 -10.31 -5.97
N ARG A 27 17.18 -11.40 -6.70
CA ARG A 27 16.69 -12.73 -6.34
C ARG A 27 17.19 -13.16 -4.96
N GLY A 28 16.24 -13.46 -4.08
CA GLY A 28 16.51 -14.12 -2.80
C GLY A 28 16.97 -13.19 -1.67
N GLN A 29 17.06 -11.87 -1.89
CA GLN A 29 17.39 -10.89 -0.86
C GLN A 29 16.16 -10.07 -0.45
N TRP A 30 16.12 -9.64 0.81
CA TRP A 30 15.11 -8.70 1.28
C TRP A 30 15.46 -7.29 0.81
N VAL A 31 14.46 -6.58 0.31
CA VAL A 31 14.51 -5.18 -0.09
C VAL A 31 13.46 -4.43 0.71
N ASP A 32 13.87 -3.37 1.40
CA ASP A 32 12.94 -2.49 2.10
C ASP A 32 12.18 -1.65 1.08
N LEU A 33 10.84 -1.77 1.10
CA LEU A 33 9.96 -0.94 0.27
C LEU A 33 9.76 0.45 0.88
N PHE A 34 10.04 0.61 2.17
CA PHE A 34 9.95 1.86 2.90
C PHE A 34 11.24 2.13 3.67
N ASP A 35 11.86 3.28 3.42
CA ASP A 35 13.14 3.68 4.00
C ASP A 35 13.04 4.21 5.44
N GLY A 36 11.82 4.26 6.00
CA GLY A 36 11.56 4.81 7.33
C GLY A 36 11.52 6.35 7.38
N LYS A 37 11.58 7.04 6.25
CA LYS A 37 11.78 8.51 6.21
C LYS A 37 10.93 9.21 5.17
N THR A 38 10.75 8.62 4.01
CA THR A 38 10.11 9.24 2.85
C THR A 38 9.15 8.27 2.17
N LEU A 39 8.26 8.80 1.32
CA LEU A 39 7.42 8.01 0.43
C LEU A 39 8.07 7.83 -0.95
N ASN A 40 9.39 7.91 -1.04
CA ASN A 40 10.10 7.65 -2.29
C ASN A 40 9.84 6.22 -2.75
N GLY A 41 9.56 6.03 -4.05
CA GLY A 41 9.17 4.74 -4.60
C GLY A 41 7.68 4.41 -4.43
N TRP A 42 6.87 5.37 -3.95
CA TRP A 42 5.43 5.22 -3.81
C TRP A 42 4.66 6.33 -4.54
N THR A 43 3.58 5.93 -5.21
CA THR A 43 2.64 6.84 -5.88
C THR A 43 1.23 6.61 -5.36
N GLN A 44 0.53 7.68 -5.00
CA GLN A 44 -0.88 7.62 -4.64
C GLN A 44 -1.76 7.51 -5.88
N LEU A 45 -2.72 6.58 -5.86
CA LEU A 45 -3.71 6.40 -6.92
C LEU A 45 -5.15 6.48 -6.40
N ASN A 46 -6.03 6.95 -7.28
CA ASN A 46 -7.47 7.12 -7.13
C ASN A 46 -7.93 8.15 -6.09
N GLY A 47 -8.13 7.75 -4.83
CA GLY A 47 -8.72 8.64 -3.82
C GLY A 47 -7.77 9.68 -3.25
N THR A 48 -8.27 10.44 -2.28
CA THR A 48 -7.63 11.62 -1.67
C THR A 48 -7.28 11.42 -0.19
N ALA A 49 -7.17 10.18 0.29
CA ALA A 49 -6.61 9.91 1.61
C ALA A 49 -5.24 10.59 1.75
N LYS A 50 -4.90 11.00 2.97
CA LYS A 50 -3.59 11.57 3.25
C LYS A 50 -2.62 10.46 3.62
N TYR A 51 -1.42 10.51 3.07
CA TYR A 51 -0.31 9.65 3.44
C TYR A 51 0.85 10.50 3.92
N ALA A 52 1.37 10.20 5.10
CA ALA A 52 2.50 10.89 5.69
C ALA A 52 3.46 9.88 6.34
N VAL A 53 4.70 10.32 6.58
CA VAL A 53 5.66 9.57 7.38
C VAL A 53 5.78 10.25 8.74
N GLU A 54 5.48 9.51 9.80
CA GLU A 54 5.55 9.97 11.19
C GLU A 54 6.33 8.93 12.00
N ASP A 55 7.40 9.34 12.68
CA ASP A 55 8.24 8.47 13.53
C ASP A 55 8.67 7.13 12.90
N GLY A 56 8.98 7.16 11.60
CA GLY A 56 9.39 5.98 10.84
C GLY A 56 8.25 5.02 10.53
N VAL A 57 7.03 5.53 10.41
CA VAL A 57 5.80 4.79 10.08
C VAL A 57 5.06 5.51 8.97
N ILE A 58 4.51 4.76 8.01
CA ILE A 58 3.56 5.32 7.05
C ILE A 58 2.19 5.40 7.72
N VAL A 59 1.65 6.61 7.83
CA VAL A 59 0.32 6.89 8.35
C VAL A 59 -0.60 7.22 7.19
N GLY A 60 -1.64 6.42 6.99
CA GLY A 60 -2.74 6.72 6.09
C GLY A 60 -3.94 7.24 6.88
N THR A 61 -4.53 8.35 6.46
CA THR A 61 -5.71 8.95 7.09
C THR A 61 -6.89 9.03 6.12
N ALA A 62 -8.04 8.50 6.53
CA ALA A 62 -9.26 8.48 5.73
C ALA A 62 -9.83 9.89 5.57
N VAL A 63 -10.24 10.22 4.34
CA VAL A 63 -10.91 11.47 4.00
C VAL A 63 -12.35 11.17 3.59
N GLN A 64 -13.30 11.84 4.23
CA GLN A 64 -14.73 11.66 3.95
C GLN A 64 -15.04 11.94 2.48
N GLY A 65 -15.86 11.09 1.87
CA GLY A 65 -16.27 11.25 0.47
C GLY A 65 -15.18 10.93 -0.56
N SER A 66 -13.96 10.60 -0.13
CA SER A 66 -12.94 10.06 -1.00
C SER A 66 -13.33 8.65 -1.48
N PRO A 67 -13.13 8.30 -2.76
CA PRO A 67 -13.12 6.90 -3.16
C PRO A 67 -11.92 6.19 -2.50
N ASN A 68 -11.84 4.86 -2.64
CA ASN A 68 -10.69 4.13 -2.10
C ASN A 68 -9.37 4.72 -2.62
N SER A 69 -8.47 4.99 -1.68
CA SER A 69 -7.12 5.48 -1.93
C SER A 69 -6.12 4.35 -1.75
N PHE A 70 -5.09 4.36 -2.62
CA PHE A 70 -4.02 3.37 -2.64
C PHE A 70 -2.68 4.10 -2.69
N LEU A 71 -1.76 3.70 -1.81
CA LEU A 71 -0.36 4.08 -1.90
C LEU A 71 0.37 2.89 -2.55
N CYS A 72 0.74 3.03 -3.82
CA CYS A 72 1.24 1.95 -4.65
C CYS A 72 2.75 2.04 -4.81
N THR A 73 3.45 0.91 -4.82
CA THR A 73 4.86 0.88 -5.21
C THR A 73 5.01 1.29 -6.68
N ASP A 74 6.08 2.02 -7.00
CA ASP A 74 6.41 2.38 -8.40
C ASP A 74 6.94 1.18 -9.20
N THR A 75 7.26 0.09 -8.50
CA THR A 75 7.75 -1.17 -9.07
C THR A 75 6.68 -2.26 -9.00
N PHE A 76 6.57 -3.06 -10.06
CA PHE A 76 5.73 -4.26 -10.10
C PHE A 76 6.51 -5.48 -9.64
N TYR A 77 5.84 -6.37 -8.89
CA TYR A 77 6.41 -7.63 -8.41
C TYR A 77 5.53 -8.82 -8.81
N GLY A 78 6.16 -9.88 -9.31
CA GLY A 78 5.52 -11.15 -9.67
C GLY A 78 5.54 -12.14 -8.51
N ASP A 79 6.50 -13.06 -8.51
CA ASP A 79 6.73 -14.00 -7.41
C ASP A 79 7.57 -13.35 -6.30
N PHE A 80 7.04 -13.30 -5.09
CA PHE A 80 7.69 -12.63 -3.95
C PHE A 80 7.24 -13.19 -2.60
N LEU A 81 8.05 -12.92 -1.57
CA LEU A 81 7.58 -12.85 -0.17
C LEU A 81 7.42 -11.39 0.22
N LEU A 82 6.32 -11.05 0.89
CA LEU A 82 6.05 -9.70 1.39
C LEU A 82 5.82 -9.79 2.90
N GLU A 83 6.53 -8.96 3.64
CA GLU A 83 6.36 -8.81 5.08
C GLU A 83 6.15 -7.32 5.42
N PHE A 84 5.25 -7.07 6.36
CA PHE A 84 4.98 -5.74 6.89
C PHE A 84 4.32 -5.87 8.26
N GLU A 85 4.44 -4.83 9.05
CA GLU A 85 3.65 -4.64 10.26
C GLU A 85 2.52 -3.66 9.98
N VAL A 86 1.35 -3.92 10.55
CA VAL A 86 0.19 -3.05 10.42
C VAL A 86 -0.49 -2.85 11.77
N LYS A 87 -0.97 -1.62 11.99
CA LYS A 87 -1.94 -1.29 13.04
C LYS A 87 -3.05 -0.48 12.39
N VAL A 88 -4.30 -0.78 12.73
CA VAL A 88 -5.48 -0.12 12.14
C VAL A 88 -6.42 0.30 13.25
N ASP A 89 -7.05 1.46 13.10
CA ASP A 89 -8.11 1.89 14.01
C ASP A 89 -9.34 0.98 13.88
N SER A 90 -10.04 0.77 15.00
CA SER A 90 -11.09 -0.26 15.12
C SER A 90 -12.27 -0.12 14.16
N SER A 91 -12.51 1.07 13.63
CA SER A 91 -13.59 1.34 12.67
C SER A 91 -13.15 1.25 11.21
N LEU A 92 -11.85 1.15 10.93
CA LEU A 92 -11.35 1.32 9.56
C LEU A 92 -11.21 0.00 8.81
N ASN A 93 -11.74 -0.05 7.60
CA ASN A 93 -11.41 -1.07 6.62
C ASN A 93 -10.19 -0.66 5.78
N SER A 94 -9.14 -1.49 5.83
CA SER A 94 -7.92 -1.35 5.05
C SER A 94 -7.57 -2.66 4.32
N GLY A 95 -6.45 -2.65 3.62
CA GLY A 95 -5.92 -3.84 2.97
C GLY A 95 -4.64 -3.54 2.21
N VAL A 96 -3.89 -4.61 1.92
CA VAL A 96 -2.71 -4.55 1.06
C VAL A 96 -3.05 -5.24 -0.25
N GLN A 97 -2.95 -4.47 -1.33
CA GLN A 97 -3.14 -4.94 -2.70
C GLN A 97 -1.88 -5.69 -3.17
N VAL A 98 -2.04 -6.85 -3.81
CA VAL A 98 -0.94 -7.65 -4.34
C VAL A 98 -1.20 -8.02 -5.80
N ARG A 99 -0.15 -7.90 -6.65
CA ARG A 99 -0.23 -8.13 -8.10
C ARG A 99 -1.35 -7.33 -8.78
N SER A 100 -1.60 -6.13 -8.28
CA SER A 100 -2.69 -5.26 -8.72
C SER A 100 -2.25 -4.37 -9.87
N ASN A 101 -3.23 -3.90 -10.64
CA ASN A 101 -3.03 -3.07 -11.82
C ASN A 101 -3.85 -1.80 -11.75
N SER A 102 -3.46 -0.79 -12.54
CA SER A 102 -4.26 0.39 -12.82
C SER A 102 -4.07 0.78 -14.29
N TYR A 103 -5.06 0.43 -15.11
CA TYR A 103 -5.03 0.70 -16.55
C TYR A 103 -6.08 1.72 -16.91
N ARG A 104 -5.73 2.72 -17.73
CA ARG A 104 -6.69 3.73 -18.21
C ARG A 104 -7.92 3.09 -18.89
N GLY A 105 -7.73 1.98 -19.60
CA GLY A 105 -8.82 1.23 -20.24
C GLY A 105 -9.73 0.45 -19.28
N TYR A 106 -9.33 0.30 -18.01
CA TYR A 106 -10.12 -0.41 -17.00
C TYR A 106 -10.69 0.59 -15.99
N GLN A 107 -12.00 0.84 -16.07
CA GLN A 107 -12.72 1.76 -15.18
C GLN A 107 -11.98 3.11 -14.99
N ASN A 108 -11.45 3.66 -16.09
CA ASN A 108 -10.69 4.90 -16.10
C ASN A 108 -9.49 4.94 -15.12
N GLY A 109 -8.73 3.85 -15.01
CA GLY A 109 -7.57 3.77 -14.11
C GLY A 109 -7.91 3.44 -12.67
N ARG A 110 -8.99 2.68 -12.43
CA ARG A 110 -9.29 2.15 -11.10
C ARG A 110 -8.29 1.06 -10.75
N VAL A 111 -7.67 1.15 -9.57
CA VAL A 111 -6.85 0.07 -9.02
C VAL A 111 -7.72 -1.18 -8.83
N HIS A 112 -7.24 -2.32 -9.32
CA HIS A 112 -7.91 -3.62 -9.23
C HIS A 112 -6.89 -4.75 -9.14
N GLY A 113 -7.23 -5.79 -8.38
CA GLY A 113 -6.37 -6.94 -8.15
C GLY A 113 -6.75 -7.67 -6.87
N TYR A 114 -5.83 -8.50 -6.38
CA TYR A 114 -6.02 -9.27 -5.16
C TYR A 114 -5.73 -8.39 -3.94
N GLN A 115 -6.50 -8.56 -2.87
CA GLN A 115 -6.32 -7.81 -1.63
C GLN A 115 -6.20 -8.77 -0.45
N VAL A 116 -5.17 -8.56 0.36
CA VAL A 116 -5.12 -9.08 1.73
C VAL A 116 -5.91 -8.10 2.59
N GLU A 117 -7.07 -8.53 3.07
CA GLU A 117 -7.97 -7.71 3.86
C GLU A 117 -7.38 -7.41 5.25
N ILE A 118 -7.55 -6.18 5.72
CA ILE A 118 -7.22 -5.78 7.09
C ILE A 118 -8.45 -5.06 7.65
N ALA A 119 -9.22 -5.78 8.46
CA ALA A 119 -10.42 -5.27 9.11
C ALA A 119 -10.41 -5.70 10.58
N THR A 120 -10.96 -4.85 11.44
CA THR A 120 -11.12 -5.04 12.89
C THR A 120 -12.57 -5.08 13.28
#